data_AF-A0A4P9ZJ45-F1
#
_entry.id   AF-A0A4P9ZJ45-F1
#
_cell.length_a   1.000
_cell.length_b   1.000
_cell.length_c   1.000
_cell.angle_alpha   90.00
_cell.angle_beta   90.00
_cell.angle_gamma   90.00
#
_symmetry.space_group_name_H-M   'P 1'
#
loop_
_entity.id
_entity.type
_entity.pdbx_description
1 polymer ?
#
loop_
_entity_poly.entity_id
_entity_poly.type
_entity_poly.pdbx_seq_one_letter_code
_entity_poly.pdbx_strand_id
1 'polypeptide(L)'
;MSDKQSAARAYVPGGQHPNISSCVERGGMEPAGVRGNSAACSTVTAARSHSCEASRSKSWWSFCACGGGGGDSSTSSSTSGSSSSSGGSPSQTVTGTLSTPQYTSGSAQITAFNLLNQYRAQCGIPALQENTVLDQAAQSHAKYMGLNSAISDSETSGSAGFTGASYQDRAVAAGLPTSTFSTGVSGGASITTNGFTAAQAGQMFVNSLLAGVYHAAIVAYPSNTMGIGEYETQSTSSGLAWTNAWESISVLVSQSSIFSNTPLTFPCQGVTGVPYKSTSESPTPPNVSNSGWGTPVVVMGNT
;
A
#
# COMPACT_ATOMS: atom_id res chain seq x y z
N MET A 1 -3.40 -27.76 14.02
CA MET A 1 -2.79 -28.24 12.76
C MET A 1 -2.43 -27.00 11.96
N SER A 2 -1.53 -26.18 12.48
CA SER A 2 -0.07 -26.18 12.26
C SER A 2 0.32 -25.45 10.98
N ASP A 3 0.44 -24.13 11.15
CA ASP A 3 1.17 -23.19 10.29
C ASP A 3 2.61 -23.63 10.06
N LYS A 4 3.06 -23.50 8.81
CA LYS A 4 4.46 -23.36 8.43
C LYS A 4 4.55 -22.35 7.29
N GLN A 5 4.76 -21.08 7.63
CA GLN A 5 5.50 -20.19 6.73
C GLN A 5 6.91 -20.05 7.27
N SER A 6 7.84 -20.41 6.41
CA SER A 6 9.27 -20.47 6.67
C SER A 6 9.83 -19.05 6.67
N ALA A 7 10.31 -18.58 7.82
CA ALA A 7 11.12 -17.38 7.92
C ALA A 7 12.45 -17.61 7.19
N ALA A 8 12.64 -16.97 6.04
CA ALA A 8 13.93 -16.87 5.40
C ALA A 8 14.78 -15.86 6.18
N ARG A 9 15.72 -16.40 6.95
CA ARG A 9 16.70 -15.69 7.76
C ARG A 9 17.71 -15.00 6.82
N ALA A 10 17.60 -13.68 6.64
CA ALA A 10 18.60 -12.91 5.91
C ALA A 10 19.90 -12.85 6.72
N TYR A 11 20.95 -13.41 6.13
CA TYR A 11 22.33 -13.39 6.62
C TYR A 11 22.96 -12.04 6.26
N VAL A 12 23.49 -11.33 7.26
CA VAL A 12 24.29 -10.11 7.09
C VAL A 12 25.77 -10.47 7.19
N PRO A 13 26.58 -10.21 6.15
CA PRO A 13 28.00 -9.94 6.34
C PRO A 13 28.32 -8.46 6.05
N GLY A 14 29.40 -8.01 6.70
CA GLY A 14 29.86 -6.64 6.86
C GLY A 14 29.95 -5.76 5.61
N GLY A 15 29.96 -4.45 5.89
CA GLY A 15 29.78 -3.39 4.91
C GLY A 15 30.80 -3.33 3.79
N GLN A 16 30.29 -2.97 2.61
CA GLN A 16 30.92 -2.09 1.66
C GLN A 16 29.83 -1.20 1.05
N HIS A 17 30.15 0.08 0.87
CA HIS A 17 29.30 1.09 0.24
C HIS A 17 28.72 0.59 -1.10
N PRO A 18 27.41 0.76 -1.38
CA PRO A 18 26.92 0.57 -2.73
C PRO A 18 27.16 1.84 -3.55
N ASN A 19 28.05 1.71 -4.52
CA ASN A 19 28.14 2.56 -5.70
C ASN A 19 26.76 2.61 -6.37
N ILE A 20 26.16 3.80 -6.45
CA ILE A 20 24.94 4.04 -7.22
C ILE A 20 25.37 4.18 -8.68
N SER A 21 25.48 3.06 -9.41
CA SER A 21 25.55 3.10 -10.87
C SER A 21 24.13 3.11 -11.41
N SER A 22 23.55 4.30 -11.59
CA SER A 22 22.47 4.49 -12.56
C SER A 22 23.09 4.62 -13.95
N CYS A 23 22.80 3.65 -14.81
CA CYS A 23 23.11 3.73 -16.23
C CYS A 23 22.23 4.81 -16.86
N VAL A 24 22.84 5.96 -17.13
CA VAL A 24 22.41 6.91 -18.16
C VAL A 24 22.83 6.34 -19.51
N GLU A 25 21.87 6.14 -20.42
CA GLU A 25 22.16 5.82 -21.81
C GLU A 25 22.96 6.96 -22.47
N ARG A 26 24.18 6.68 -22.92
CA ARG A 26 24.85 7.36 -24.03
C ARG A 26 25.65 6.33 -24.83
N GLY A 27 25.40 6.25 -26.14
CA GLY A 27 26.03 5.28 -27.04
C GLY A 27 27.50 5.57 -27.36
N GLY A 28 28.20 4.52 -27.80
CA GLY A 28 29.41 4.63 -28.63
C GLY A 28 30.69 3.97 -28.11
N MET A 29 31.04 2.82 -28.73
CA MET A 29 32.36 2.21 -28.93
C MET A 29 33.19 1.70 -27.72
N GLU A 30 33.36 0.37 -27.69
CA GLU A 30 34.37 -0.44 -26.98
C GLU A 30 35.79 -0.28 -27.60
N PRO A 31 36.93 -0.63 -26.93
CA PRO A 31 37.25 -2.04 -26.62
C PRO A 31 38.09 -2.41 -25.37
N ALA A 32 37.87 -3.65 -24.90
CA ALA A 32 38.83 -4.71 -24.50
C ALA A 32 39.71 -4.59 -23.23
N GLY A 33 39.61 -5.61 -22.34
CA GLY A 33 40.79 -6.23 -21.71
C GLY A 33 40.70 -6.82 -20.28
N VAL A 34 40.72 -8.17 -20.20
CA VAL A 34 41.57 -9.04 -19.32
C VAL A 34 41.26 -9.26 -17.80
N ARG A 35 40.85 -10.52 -17.53
CA ARG A 35 41.24 -11.54 -16.49
C ARG A 35 41.52 -11.19 -15.01
N GLY A 36 41.04 -12.08 -14.11
CA GLY A 36 41.87 -12.56 -12.98
C GLY A 36 41.20 -13.00 -11.66
N ASN A 37 40.84 -14.28 -11.55
CA ASN A 37 41.03 -15.24 -10.43
C ASN A 37 40.81 -14.91 -8.92
N SER A 38 40.01 -15.80 -8.33
CA SER A 38 40.33 -16.70 -7.20
C SER A 38 39.91 -16.38 -5.76
N ALA A 39 39.36 -17.45 -5.18
CA ALA A 39 38.76 -17.64 -3.87
C ALA A 39 39.73 -17.67 -2.69
N ALA A 40 39.20 -17.44 -1.48
CA ALA A 40 39.63 -18.13 -0.27
C ALA A 40 38.45 -18.25 0.72
N CYS A 41 38.17 -19.50 1.09
CA CYS A 41 37.22 -19.95 2.10
C CYS A 41 38.01 -20.21 3.38
N SER A 42 37.52 -19.74 4.54
CA SER A 42 38.01 -20.18 5.85
C SER A 42 36.86 -20.31 6.84
N THR A 43 36.70 -21.55 7.30
CA THR A 43 35.82 -22.06 8.35
C THR A 43 36.33 -21.69 9.75
N VAL A 44 35.42 -21.35 10.67
CA VAL A 44 35.63 -21.48 12.13
C VAL A 44 34.37 -22.09 12.77
N THR A 45 34.62 -23.06 13.65
CA THR A 45 33.67 -23.97 14.28
C THR A 45 33.33 -23.55 15.72
N ALA A 46 32.04 -23.67 16.05
CA ALA A 46 31.39 -23.95 17.36
C ALA A 46 31.59 -23.06 18.60
N ALA A 47 30.47 -22.69 19.23
CA ALA A 47 30.06 -23.24 20.54
C ALA A 47 28.58 -22.95 20.84
N ARG A 48 27.89 -23.98 21.36
CA ARG A 48 26.53 -23.97 21.92
C ARG A 48 26.56 -23.56 23.40
N SER A 49 25.51 -22.91 23.87
CA SER A 49 24.98 -23.15 25.23
C SER A 49 23.50 -22.80 25.30
N HIS A 50 22.73 -23.73 25.88
CA HIS A 50 21.31 -23.66 26.19
C HIS A 50 21.06 -22.82 27.44
N SER A 51 19.88 -22.19 27.52
CA SER A 51 19.06 -22.14 28.76
C SER A 51 17.60 -21.88 28.41
N CYS A 52 16.73 -22.80 28.83
CA CYS A 52 15.29 -22.66 28.90
C CYS A 52 14.92 -22.12 30.28
N GLU A 53 14.09 -21.09 30.37
CA GLU A 53 13.26 -20.86 31.54
C GLU A 53 11.81 -20.63 31.10
N ALA A 54 10.94 -21.46 31.66
CA ALA A 54 9.50 -21.38 31.55
C ALA A 54 8.98 -20.58 32.75
N SER A 55 8.16 -19.57 32.51
CA SER A 55 7.26 -19.05 33.55
C SER A 55 5.82 -19.19 33.10
N ARG A 56 5.08 -19.91 33.92
CA ARG A 56 3.64 -20.15 33.83
C ARG A 56 2.93 -18.93 34.37
N SER A 57 1.88 -18.49 33.69
CA SER A 57 0.76 -17.82 34.36
C SER A 57 -0.51 -18.02 33.54
N LYS A 58 -1.47 -18.69 34.20
CA LYS A 58 -2.81 -18.98 33.72
C LYS A 58 -3.69 -17.78 34.08
N SER A 59 -4.56 -17.34 33.16
CA SER A 59 -5.86 -16.82 33.55
C SER A 59 -6.82 -16.95 32.37
N TRP A 60 -7.78 -17.86 32.56
CA TRP A 60 -8.98 -17.97 31.75
C TRP A 60 -9.98 -16.91 32.22
N TRP A 61 -10.62 -16.20 31.29
CA TRP A 61 -11.96 -15.67 31.54
C TRP A 61 -12.98 -16.41 30.69
N SER A 62 -13.90 -17.01 31.43
CA SER A 62 -15.04 -17.78 30.97
C SER A 62 -16.10 -16.83 30.41
N PHE A 63 -16.69 -17.27 29.30
CA PHE A 63 -18.02 -16.86 28.86
C PHE A 63 -19.04 -17.06 29.99
N CYS A 64 -19.90 -16.07 30.21
CA CYS A 64 -21.17 -16.23 30.90
C CYS A 64 -22.27 -16.42 29.85
N ALA A 65 -22.96 -17.55 29.91
CA ALA A 65 -24.23 -17.81 29.27
C ALA A 65 -25.32 -17.93 30.36
N CYS A 66 -26.45 -17.25 30.17
CA CYS A 66 -27.78 -17.49 30.78
C CYS A 66 -28.73 -16.44 30.17
N GLY A 67 -29.96 -16.64 29.69
CA GLY A 67 -30.89 -17.75 29.46
C GLY A 67 -31.87 -17.24 28.36
N GLY A 68 -32.88 -17.94 27.85
CA GLY A 68 -33.67 -19.08 28.31
C GLY A 68 -35.16 -18.72 28.38
N GLY A 69 -35.97 -19.21 27.42
CA GLY A 69 -37.45 -19.32 27.45
C GLY A 69 -38.23 -18.04 27.08
N GLY A 70 -39.42 -18.03 26.47
CA GLY A 70 -40.41 -19.04 26.10
C GLY A 70 -41.68 -18.26 25.66
N GLY A 71 -42.43 -18.76 24.67
CA GLY A 71 -43.54 -18.03 24.06
C GLY A 71 -44.87 -18.13 24.82
N ASP A 72 -45.84 -17.29 24.43
CA ASP A 72 -47.22 -17.71 24.17
C ASP A 72 -48.02 -16.61 23.46
N SER A 73 -49.03 -17.07 22.72
CA SER A 73 -49.84 -16.31 21.77
C SER A 73 -51.12 -15.77 22.41
N SER A 74 -51.52 -14.55 22.02
CA SER A 74 -52.94 -14.16 22.07
C SER A 74 -53.25 -13.05 21.07
N THR A 75 -54.13 -13.38 20.13
CA THR A 75 -54.77 -12.56 19.11
C THR A 75 -55.66 -11.48 19.71
N SER A 76 -55.60 -10.26 19.18
CA SER A 76 -56.74 -9.36 18.93
C SER A 76 -56.33 -8.16 18.07
N SER A 77 -57.32 -7.58 17.39
CA SER A 77 -57.31 -7.05 16.04
C SER A 77 -57.06 -5.54 15.85
N SER A 78 -56.74 -5.21 14.59
CA SER A 78 -56.98 -3.96 13.83
C SER A 78 -56.13 -2.72 14.13
N THR A 79 -55.30 -2.27 13.18
CA THR A 79 -55.61 -1.28 12.11
C THR A 79 -54.29 -0.64 11.58
N SER A 80 -54.24 -0.38 10.27
CA SER A 80 -53.42 0.66 9.59
C SER A 80 -51.99 0.33 9.11
N GLY A 81 -51.79 0.53 7.80
CA GLY A 81 -50.55 1.06 7.23
C GLY A 81 -49.53 0.04 6.71
N SER A 82 -49.74 -0.49 5.50
CA SER A 82 -48.64 -1.06 4.71
C SER A 82 -47.78 0.07 4.14
N SER A 83 -46.74 0.45 4.87
CA SER A 83 -45.53 1.04 4.31
C SER A 83 -44.42 0.01 4.43
N SER A 84 -44.11 -0.64 3.31
CA SER A 84 -42.93 -1.48 3.16
C SER A 84 -41.68 -0.60 3.29
N SER A 85 -41.20 -0.40 4.51
CA SER A 85 -39.84 0.07 4.74
C SER A 85 -38.89 -1.08 4.41
N SER A 86 -38.38 -1.06 3.18
CA SER A 86 -37.14 -1.74 2.85
C SER A 86 -36.09 -1.22 3.84
N GLY A 87 -35.81 -2.01 4.87
CA GLY A 87 -34.73 -1.79 5.82
C GLY A 87 -33.40 -1.89 5.09
N GLY A 88 -33.00 -0.79 4.45
CA GLY A 88 -31.60 -0.58 4.09
C GLY A 88 -30.83 -0.51 5.40
N SER A 89 -30.01 -1.54 5.66
CA SER A 89 -29.00 -1.49 6.70
C SER A 89 -28.24 -0.17 6.56
N PRO A 90 -28.06 0.64 7.63
CA PRO A 90 -27.39 1.92 7.47
C PRO A 90 -25.98 1.65 6.96
N SER A 91 -25.68 2.17 5.75
CA SER A 91 -24.33 2.27 5.24
C SER A 91 -23.53 3.04 6.28
N GLN A 92 -22.78 2.34 7.12
CA GLN A 92 -22.00 2.96 8.18
C GLN A 92 -20.93 3.82 7.51
N THR A 93 -21.11 5.14 7.55
CA THR A 93 -20.10 6.09 7.10
C THR A 93 -18.87 5.89 7.98
N VAL A 94 -17.79 5.39 7.38
CA VAL A 94 -16.53 5.19 8.10
C VAL A 94 -15.99 6.55 8.54
N THR A 95 -15.61 6.67 9.81
CA THR A 95 -15.07 7.89 10.42
C THR A 95 -13.99 8.52 9.53
N GLY A 96 -14.06 9.84 9.35
CA GLY A 96 -13.09 10.61 8.58
C GLY A 96 -13.38 10.69 7.07
N THR A 97 -14.37 9.96 6.56
CA THR A 97 -14.73 10.00 5.13
C THR A 97 -15.42 11.32 4.77
N LEU A 98 -14.93 12.00 3.74
CA LEU A 98 -15.42 13.30 3.31
C LEU A 98 -16.26 13.20 2.03
N SER A 99 -17.29 14.04 1.91
CA SER A 99 -18.08 14.18 0.68
C SER A 99 -17.32 14.93 -0.43
N THR A 100 -16.38 15.79 -0.03
CA THR A 100 -15.53 16.58 -0.92
C THR A 100 -14.10 16.48 -0.40
N PRO A 101 -13.11 16.10 -1.23
CA PRO A 101 -11.72 16.04 -0.80
C PRO A 101 -11.21 17.43 -0.35
N GLN A 102 -10.33 17.46 0.63
CA GLN A 102 -9.75 18.66 1.24
C GLN A 102 -8.21 18.70 1.10
N TYR A 103 -7.62 17.87 0.24
CA TYR A 103 -6.19 17.99 -0.10
C TYR A 103 -5.82 19.41 -0.55
N THR A 104 -4.63 19.85 -0.12
CA THR A 104 -4.12 21.19 -0.43
C THR A 104 -3.89 21.37 -1.93
N SER A 105 -4.27 22.53 -2.48
CA SER A 105 -4.04 22.85 -3.90
C SER A 105 -2.55 22.81 -4.26
N GLY A 106 -2.21 22.16 -5.37
CA GLY A 106 -0.82 22.01 -5.84
C GLY A 106 -0.01 20.92 -5.12
N SER A 107 -0.59 20.21 -4.16
CA SER A 107 0.06 19.10 -3.46
C SER A 107 0.19 17.83 -4.32
N ALA A 108 1.06 16.92 -3.89
CA ALA A 108 1.18 15.59 -4.48
C ALA A 108 -0.12 14.79 -4.29
N GLN A 109 -0.72 14.89 -3.09
CA GLN A 109 -1.94 14.17 -2.72
C GLN A 109 -3.13 14.52 -3.64
N ILE A 110 -3.42 15.81 -3.85
CA ILE A 110 -4.53 16.20 -4.74
C ILE A 110 -4.28 15.78 -6.19
N THR A 111 -3.02 15.80 -6.63
CA THR A 111 -2.63 15.38 -7.98
C THR A 111 -2.85 13.88 -8.16
N ALA A 112 -2.36 13.08 -7.21
CA ALA A 112 -2.54 11.63 -7.20
C ALA A 112 -4.02 11.24 -7.13
N PHE A 113 -4.78 11.86 -6.22
CA PHE A 113 -6.22 11.60 -6.03
C PHE A 113 -7.02 11.90 -7.31
N ASN A 114 -6.80 13.06 -7.93
CA ASN A 114 -7.50 13.46 -9.14
C ASN A 114 -7.17 12.53 -10.32
N LEU A 115 -5.91 12.15 -10.46
CA LEU A 115 -5.46 11.28 -11.54
C LEU A 115 -6.04 9.86 -11.40
N LEU A 116 -6.03 9.28 -10.19
CA LEU A 116 -6.68 7.99 -9.93
C LEU A 116 -8.18 8.07 -10.25
N ASN A 117 -8.86 9.14 -9.85
CA ASN A 117 -10.27 9.35 -10.16
C ASN A 117 -10.54 9.57 -11.66
N GLN A 118 -9.62 10.22 -12.39
CA GLN A 118 -9.70 10.34 -13.84
C GLN A 118 -9.70 8.97 -14.51
N TYR A 119 -8.79 8.07 -14.11
CA TYR A 119 -8.76 6.70 -14.64
C TYR A 119 -9.98 5.88 -14.24
N ARG A 120 -10.43 5.99 -12.99
CA ARG A 120 -11.66 5.32 -12.53
C ARG A 120 -12.88 5.78 -13.33
N ALA A 121 -13.01 7.07 -13.59
CA ALA A 121 -14.09 7.63 -14.40
C ALA A 121 -14.07 7.12 -15.84
N GLN A 122 -12.89 7.00 -16.48
CA GLN A 122 -12.77 6.45 -17.84
C GLN A 122 -13.29 5.00 -17.94
N CYS A 123 -13.23 4.24 -16.84
CA CYS A 123 -13.68 2.85 -16.77
C CYS A 123 -15.03 2.64 -16.08
N GLY A 124 -15.77 3.72 -15.79
CA GLY A 124 -17.06 3.62 -15.09
C GLY A 124 -16.93 3.07 -13.66
N ILE A 125 -15.75 3.19 -13.06
CA ILE A 125 -15.47 2.77 -11.69
C ILE A 125 -15.87 3.92 -10.75
N PRO A 126 -16.60 3.66 -9.64
CA PRO A 126 -17.01 4.71 -8.70
C PRO A 126 -15.84 5.55 -8.21
N ALA A 127 -16.02 6.88 -8.13
CA ALA A 127 -14.97 7.78 -7.66
C ALA A 127 -14.57 7.48 -6.20
N LEU A 128 -13.28 7.65 -5.92
CA LEU A 128 -12.68 7.62 -4.60
C LEU A 128 -13.15 8.83 -3.77
N GLN A 129 -13.28 8.61 -2.47
CA GLN A 129 -13.54 9.58 -1.42
C GLN A 129 -12.32 9.64 -0.51
N GLU A 130 -11.95 10.85 -0.11
CA GLU A 130 -10.91 11.08 0.88
C GLU A 130 -11.39 10.62 2.26
N ASN A 131 -10.48 10.03 3.03
CA ASN A 131 -10.66 9.67 4.42
C ASN A 131 -9.48 10.19 5.24
N THR A 132 -9.77 11.15 6.12
CA THR A 132 -8.73 11.86 6.88
C THR A 132 -7.99 11.00 7.89
N VAL A 133 -8.59 9.89 8.36
CA VAL A 133 -7.91 8.92 9.22
C VAL A 133 -6.88 8.13 8.42
N LEU A 134 -7.24 7.73 7.19
CA LEU A 134 -6.31 7.07 6.28
C LEU A 134 -5.22 8.03 5.77
N ASP A 135 -5.53 9.32 5.60
CA ASP A 135 -4.52 10.34 5.27
C ASP A 135 -3.48 10.42 6.36
N GLN A 136 -3.90 10.49 7.63
CA GLN A 136 -2.98 10.53 8.77
C GLN A 136 -2.09 9.28 8.83
N ALA A 137 -2.66 8.10 8.57
CA ALA A 137 -1.90 6.84 8.52
C ALA A 137 -0.88 6.84 7.37
N ALA A 138 -1.32 7.21 6.16
CA ALA A 138 -0.47 7.27 4.98
C ALA A 138 0.63 8.33 5.11
N GLN A 139 0.32 9.50 5.67
CA GLN A 139 1.24 10.60 5.92
C GLN A 139 2.33 10.20 6.92
N SER A 140 1.94 9.48 7.97
CA SER A 140 2.89 8.97 8.96
C SER A 140 3.81 7.92 8.35
N HIS A 141 3.28 7.07 7.48
CA HIS A 141 4.07 6.05 6.78
C HIS A 141 5.02 6.64 5.73
N ALA A 142 4.59 7.65 4.96
CA ALA A 142 5.44 8.41 4.06
C ALA A 142 6.64 9.01 4.83
N LYS A 143 6.37 9.60 6.00
CA LYS A 143 7.42 10.11 6.89
C LYS A 143 8.34 9.01 7.40
N TYR A 144 7.80 7.86 7.80
CA TYR A 144 8.60 6.69 8.18
C TYR A 144 9.55 6.29 7.04
N MET A 145 9.06 6.17 5.81
CA MET A 145 9.90 5.82 4.65
C MET A 145 11.02 6.84 4.44
N GLY A 146 10.73 8.14 4.57
CA GLY A 146 11.76 9.17 4.46
C GLY A 146 12.79 9.15 5.57
N LEU A 147 12.38 8.96 6.82
CA LEU A 147 13.29 8.85 7.97
C LEU A 147 14.21 7.62 7.88
N ASN A 148 13.76 6.56 7.20
CA ASN A 148 14.50 5.32 7.05
C ASN A 148 15.10 5.14 5.64
N SER A 149 14.93 6.13 4.76
CA SER A 149 15.43 6.16 3.38
C SER A 149 15.14 4.88 2.57
N ALA A 150 13.94 4.33 2.73
CA ALA A 150 13.54 3.08 2.09
C ALA A 150 12.04 3.06 1.77
N ILE A 151 11.71 2.70 0.53
CA ILE A 151 10.32 2.38 0.14
C ILE A 151 9.99 1.00 0.71
N SER A 152 8.88 0.92 1.45
CA SER A 152 8.40 -0.31 2.08
C SER A 152 6.89 -0.21 2.29
N ASP A 153 6.21 -1.35 2.30
CA ASP A 153 4.79 -1.45 2.70
C ASP A 153 4.64 -1.73 4.21
N SER A 154 5.76 -2.03 4.88
CA SER A 154 5.83 -2.40 6.29
C SER A 154 6.76 -1.49 7.09
N GLU A 155 6.49 -1.39 8.39
CA GLU A 155 7.36 -0.70 9.33
C GLU A 155 8.01 -1.68 10.31
N THR A 156 9.25 -1.38 10.71
CA THR A 156 10.01 -2.17 11.68
C THR A 156 9.93 -1.50 13.04
N SER A 157 9.53 -2.26 14.06
CA SER A 157 9.48 -1.75 15.44
C SER A 157 10.84 -1.27 15.91
N GLY A 158 10.88 -0.09 16.55
CA GLY A 158 12.11 0.55 17.02
C GLY A 158 12.77 1.48 16.00
N SER A 159 12.36 1.46 14.73
CA SER A 159 12.83 2.41 13.73
C SER A 159 12.21 3.81 13.90
N ALA A 160 12.90 4.84 13.42
CA ALA A 160 12.44 6.22 13.53
C ALA A 160 11.10 6.42 12.81
N GLY A 161 10.15 7.06 13.48
CA GLY A 161 8.82 7.32 12.93
C GLY A 161 7.87 6.11 12.91
N PHE A 162 8.21 4.99 13.58
CA PHE A 162 7.33 3.82 13.66
C PHE A 162 5.96 4.18 14.27
N THR A 163 4.90 3.78 13.57
CA THR A 163 3.49 3.92 13.96
C THR A 163 2.73 2.60 13.91
N GLY A 164 3.14 1.65 13.06
CA GLY A 164 2.50 0.34 12.95
C GLY A 164 3.12 -0.52 11.83
N ALA A 165 3.25 -1.82 12.10
CA ALA A 165 3.96 -2.73 11.19
C ALA A 165 3.26 -2.90 9.83
N SER A 166 1.92 -3.04 9.83
CA SER A 166 1.10 -3.15 8.61
C SER A 166 0.26 -1.89 8.34
N TYR A 167 -0.31 -1.76 7.13
CA TYR A 167 -1.28 -0.69 6.83
C TYR A 167 -2.43 -0.67 7.84
N GLN A 168 -2.91 -1.84 8.25
CA GLN A 168 -3.97 -1.95 9.26
C GLN A 168 -3.52 -1.39 10.60
N ASP A 169 -2.33 -1.77 11.09
CA ASP A 169 -1.82 -1.31 12.38
C ASP A 169 -1.68 0.22 12.38
N ARG A 170 -1.17 0.79 11.28
CA ARG A 170 -1.03 2.24 11.10
C ARG A 170 -2.37 2.94 11.07
N ALA A 171 -3.35 2.39 10.34
CA ALA A 171 -4.69 2.95 10.28
C ALA A 171 -5.37 2.92 11.65
N VAL A 172 -5.26 1.82 12.39
CA VAL A 172 -5.79 1.72 13.77
C VAL A 172 -5.08 2.70 14.70
N ALA A 173 -3.76 2.84 14.61
CA ALA A 173 -3.00 3.83 15.38
C ALA A 173 -3.42 5.27 15.06
N ALA A 174 -3.85 5.55 13.82
CA ALA A 174 -4.40 6.83 13.40
C ALA A 174 -5.88 7.04 13.81
N GLY A 175 -6.54 6.03 14.37
CA GLY A 175 -7.92 6.11 14.87
C GLY A 175 -8.96 5.36 14.03
N LEU A 176 -8.54 4.52 13.07
CA LEU A 176 -9.47 3.67 12.32
C LEU A 176 -10.07 2.62 13.28
N PRO A 177 -11.40 2.41 13.30
CA PRO A 177 -12.00 1.35 14.09
C PRO A 177 -11.41 -0.03 13.76
N THR A 178 -11.11 -0.84 14.77
CA THR A 178 -10.51 -2.18 14.59
C THR A 178 -11.41 -3.17 13.85
N SER A 179 -12.71 -2.89 13.76
CA SER A 179 -13.67 -3.65 12.95
C SER A 179 -13.58 -3.35 11.45
N THR A 180 -12.82 -2.33 11.05
CA THR A 180 -12.61 -1.91 9.67
C THR A 180 -11.20 -2.30 9.25
N PHE A 181 -11.08 -2.87 8.05
CA PHE A 181 -9.79 -3.27 7.49
C PHE A 181 -9.27 -2.24 6.50
N SER A 182 -7.96 -2.01 6.52
CA SER A 182 -7.22 -1.15 5.59
C SER A 182 -6.03 -1.91 5.02
N THR A 183 -5.78 -1.68 3.74
CA THR A 183 -4.55 -2.06 3.03
C THR A 183 -3.99 -0.84 2.32
N GLY A 184 -2.96 -0.98 1.49
CA GLY A 184 -2.39 0.15 0.79
C GLY A 184 -1.28 -0.22 -0.17
N VAL A 185 -0.64 0.83 -0.67
CA VAL A 185 0.54 0.76 -1.53
C VAL A 185 1.50 1.88 -1.16
N SER A 186 2.80 1.63 -1.34
CA SER A 186 3.85 2.62 -1.10
C SER A 186 4.72 2.83 -2.32
N GLY A 187 5.29 4.03 -2.45
CA GLY A 187 6.16 4.39 -3.55
C GLY A 187 6.87 5.71 -3.30
N GLY A 188 7.40 6.29 -4.36
CA GLY A 188 8.03 7.59 -4.27
C GLY A 188 8.67 8.02 -5.57
N ALA A 189 9.18 9.24 -5.53
CA ALA A 189 9.72 9.95 -6.66
C ALA A 189 11.00 10.69 -6.27
N SER A 190 12.07 10.53 -7.04
CA SER A 190 13.30 11.33 -6.89
C SER A 190 13.43 12.27 -8.07
N ILE A 191 13.38 13.58 -7.82
CA ILE A 191 13.52 14.63 -8.83
C ILE A 191 14.68 15.53 -8.42
N THR A 192 15.45 16.04 -9.38
CA THR A 192 16.45 17.07 -9.10
C THR A 192 15.78 18.26 -8.41
N THR A 193 16.33 18.77 -7.32
CA THR A 193 15.68 19.80 -6.49
C THR A 193 15.27 21.04 -7.28
N ASN A 194 16.08 21.47 -8.26
CA ASN A 194 15.77 22.63 -9.10
C ASN A 194 14.58 22.43 -10.05
N GLY A 195 14.15 21.20 -10.27
CA GLY A 195 13.02 20.84 -11.13
C GLY A 195 11.86 20.20 -10.36
N PHE A 196 11.92 20.19 -9.03
CA PHE A 196 10.92 19.53 -8.20
C PHE A 196 9.63 20.38 -8.11
N THR A 197 8.49 19.70 -8.26
CA THR A 197 7.19 20.20 -7.80
C THR A 197 6.42 19.04 -7.16
N ALA A 198 5.66 19.31 -6.09
CA ALA A 198 4.85 18.29 -5.43
C ALA A 198 3.83 17.65 -6.38
N ALA A 199 3.23 18.45 -7.28
CA ALA A 199 2.34 17.93 -8.32
C ALA A 199 3.04 16.93 -9.26
N GLN A 200 4.27 17.22 -9.69
CA GLN A 200 5.04 16.28 -10.51
C GLN A 200 5.37 14.99 -9.74
N ALA A 201 5.71 15.08 -8.45
CA ALA A 201 5.93 13.91 -7.61
C ALA A 201 4.67 13.03 -7.56
N GLY A 202 3.50 13.59 -7.24
CA GLY A 202 2.23 12.87 -7.21
C GLY A 202 1.85 12.21 -8.53
N GLN A 203 2.11 12.89 -9.67
CA GLN A 203 1.92 12.31 -11.00
C GLN A 203 2.88 11.14 -11.25
N MET A 204 4.16 11.26 -10.90
CA MET A 204 5.14 10.19 -11.08
C MET A 204 4.85 9.00 -10.18
N PHE A 205 4.37 9.24 -8.95
CA PHE A 205 3.96 8.17 -8.05
C PHE A 205 2.82 7.37 -8.61
N VAL A 206 1.71 8.00 -9.01
CA VAL A 206 0.61 7.26 -9.65
C VAL A 206 1.11 6.52 -10.90
N ASN A 207 1.90 7.16 -11.77
CA ASN A 207 2.46 6.50 -12.94
C ASN A 207 3.30 5.25 -12.55
N SER A 208 4.10 5.33 -11.49
CA SER A 208 4.87 4.18 -11.00
C SER A 208 3.96 3.02 -10.57
N LEU A 209 2.82 3.33 -9.92
CA LEU A 209 1.83 2.33 -9.52
C LEU A 209 1.17 1.70 -10.74
N LEU A 210 0.73 2.51 -11.72
CA LEU A 210 0.04 2.00 -12.92
C LEU A 210 0.93 1.17 -13.83
N ALA A 211 2.24 1.41 -13.78
CA ALA A 211 3.22 0.62 -14.50
C ALA A 211 3.56 -0.70 -13.78
N GLY A 212 3.29 -0.81 -12.48
CA GLY A 212 3.51 -2.01 -11.65
C GLY A 212 2.42 -3.06 -11.84
N VAL A 213 2.80 -4.33 -11.95
CA VAL A 213 1.89 -5.46 -12.15
C VAL A 213 0.95 -5.64 -10.96
N TYR A 214 1.46 -5.50 -9.74
CA TYR A 214 0.66 -5.62 -8.51
C TYR A 214 -0.01 -4.30 -8.16
N HIS A 215 0.72 -3.19 -8.31
CA HIS A 215 0.27 -1.86 -7.90
C HIS A 215 -0.81 -1.26 -8.80
N ALA A 216 -0.88 -1.62 -10.08
CA ALA A 216 -1.91 -1.12 -11.00
C ALA A 216 -3.33 -1.45 -10.52
N ALA A 217 -3.47 -2.47 -9.66
CA ALA A 217 -4.74 -2.84 -9.05
C ALA A 217 -5.36 -1.71 -8.22
N ILE A 218 -4.59 -0.72 -7.76
CA ILE A 218 -5.10 0.39 -6.95
C ILE A 218 -6.26 1.16 -7.63
N VAL A 219 -6.22 1.29 -8.97
CA VAL A 219 -7.29 1.97 -9.72
C VAL A 219 -8.57 1.13 -9.72
N ALA A 220 -8.45 -0.17 -9.90
CA ALA A 220 -9.59 -1.08 -9.96
C ALA A 220 -9.93 -1.73 -8.61
N TYR A 221 -9.26 -1.34 -7.53
CA TYR A 221 -9.50 -1.89 -6.20
C TYR A 221 -10.96 -1.65 -5.79
N PRO A 222 -11.68 -2.64 -5.20
CA PRO A 222 -13.12 -2.57 -4.92
C PRO A 222 -13.40 -1.75 -3.65
N SER A 223 -12.78 -0.60 -3.57
CA SER A 223 -12.97 0.41 -2.54
C SER A 223 -13.12 1.77 -3.18
N ASN A 224 -13.88 2.63 -2.53
CA ASN A 224 -14.02 4.03 -2.89
C ASN A 224 -13.59 4.93 -1.74
N THR A 225 -12.87 4.44 -0.75
CA THR A 225 -12.42 5.24 0.40
C THR A 225 -10.92 5.06 0.57
N MET A 226 -10.19 6.17 0.51
CA MET A 226 -8.73 6.17 0.56
C MET A 226 -8.19 7.37 1.34
N GLY A 227 -6.93 7.25 1.76
CA GLY A 227 -6.12 8.40 2.15
C GLY A 227 -4.75 8.34 1.50
N ILE A 228 -4.14 9.51 1.32
CA ILE A 228 -2.86 9.70 0.64
C ILE A 228 -1.95 10.54 1.54
N GLY A 229 -0.70 10.09 1.67
CA GLY A 229 0.34 10.80 2.41
C GLY A 229 1.58 10.99 1.58
N GLU A 230 2.28 12.09 1.83
CA GLU A 230 3.53 12.44 1.15
C GLU A 230 4.51 13.06 2.13
N TYR A 231 5.79 12.73 2.04
CA TYR A 231 6.84 13.35 2.83
C TYR A 231 8.10 13.56 2.00
N GLU A 232 8.69 14.75 2.07
CA GLU A 232 9.89 15.08 1.30
C GLU A 232 11.17 14.96 2.14
N THR A 233 12.24 14.48 1.52
CA THR A 233 13.60 14.53 2.05
C THR A 233 14.58 15.01 0.98
N GLN A 234 15.72 15.54 1.41
CA GLN A 234 16.78 15.97 0.50
C GLN A 234 17.94 14.98 0.52
N SER A 235 18.53 14.75 -0.65
CA SER A 235 19.78 13.99 -0.77
C SER A 235 20.69 14.64 -1.81
N THR A 236 21.98 14.27 -1.80
CA THR A 236 22.96 14.74 -2.79
C THR A 236 23.67 13.54 -3.38
N SER A 237 23.68 13.45 -4.71
CA SER A 237 24.35 12.38 -5.45
C SER A 237 24.95 12.94 -6.73
N SER A 238 26.21 12.58 -7.01
CA SER A 238 26.96 13.05 -8.19
C SER A 238 26.98 14.58 -8.35
N GLY A 239 27.06 15.32 -7.24
CA GLY A 239 27.08 16.79 -7.24
C GLY A 239 25.73 17.46 -7.50
N LEU A 240 24.65 16.69 -7.62
CA LEU A 240 23.29 17.19 -7.81
C LEU A 240 22.48 17.03 -6.51
N ALA A 241 21.68 18.04 -6.19
CA ALA A 241 20.68 17.96 -5.13
C ALA A 241 19.41 17.30 -5.67
N TRP A 242 18.86 16.36 -4.89
CA TRP A 242 17.66 15.61 -5.19
C TRP A 242 16.65 15.80 -4.08
N THR A 243 15.40 16.01 -4.48
CA THR A 243 14.24 15.94 -3.59
C THR A 243 13.58 14.58 -3.80
N ASN A 244 13.53 13.79 -2.73
CA ASN A 244 12.85 12.50 -2.69
C ASN A 244 11.50 12.72 -2.02
N ALA A 245 10.42 12.57 -2.78
CA ALA A 245 9.06 12.47 -2.28
C ALA A 245 8.75 11.00 -1.97
N TRP A 246 8.38 10.73 -0.73
CA TRP A 246 7.97 9.43 -0.23
C TRP A 246 6.46 9.41 -0.14
N GLU A 247 5.78 8.47 -0.78
CA GLU A 247 4.33 8.53 -0.97
C GLU A 247 3.66 7.22 -0.60
N SER A 248 2.52 7.31 0.08
CA SER A 248 1.74 6.14 0.48
C SER A 248 0.26 6.39 0.24
N ILE A 249 -0.44 5.32 -0.14
CA ILE A 249 -1.89 5.28 -0.23
C ILE A 249 -2.38 4.21 0.75
N SER A 250 -3.36 4.56 1.57
CA SER A 250 -4.15 3.60 2.34
C SER A 250 -5.57 3.55 1.79
N VAL A 251 -6.15 2.36 1.68
CA VAL A 251 -7.52 2.13 1.19
C VAL A 251 -8.28 1.24 2.15
N LEU A 252 -9.57 1.52 2.34
CA LEU A 252 -10.43 0.60 3.06
C LEU A 252 -10.63 -0.68 2.27
N VAL A 253 -10.67 -1.81 2.96
CA VAL A 253 -11.08 -3.08 2.40
C VAL A 253 -12.58 -3.22 2.63
N SER A 254 -13.37 -2.95 1.58
CA SER A 254 -14.82 -3.12 1.62
C SER A 254 -15.19 -4.60 1.47
N GLN A 255 -16.16 -5.07 2.26
CA GLN A 255 -16.67 -6.46 2.20
C GLN A 255 -17.81 -6.63 1.18
N SER A 256 -18.28 -5.55 0.58
CA SER A 256 -19.37 -5.54 -0.40
C SER A 256 -18.89 -4.96 -1.73
N SER A 257 -19.22 -5.64 -2.83
CA SER A 257 -18.88 -5.19 -4.18
C SER A 257 -19.47 -3.80 -4.45
N ILE A 258 -18.60 -2.81 -4.72
CA ILE A 258 -19.01 -1.50 -5.24
C ILE A 258 -19.26 -1.53 -6.75
N PHE A 259 -19.02 -2.67 -7.40
CA PHE A 259 -19.18 -2.83 -8.83
C PHE A 259 -20.54 -3.44 -9.17
N SER A 260 -21.19 -2.90 -10.20
CA SER A 260 -22.46 -3.40 -10.74
C SER A 260 -22.30 -4.24 -12.02
N ASN A 261 -21.16 -4.15 -12.73
CA ASN A 261 -20.91 -4.80 -14.02
C ASN A 261 -19.50 -5.40 -14.10
N THR A 262 -19.27 -6.54 -13.45
CA THR A 262 -17.98 -7.26 -13.44
C THR A 262 -17.97 -8.46 -14.40
N PRO A 263 -16.79 -8.93 -14.87
CA PRO A 263 -15.45 -8.44 -14.55
C PRO A 263 -15.14 -7.07 -15.17
N LEU A 264 -14.45 -6.22 -14.43
CA LEU A 264 -13.89 -4.96 -14.92
C LEU A 264 -12.41 -5.14 -15.22
N THR A 265 -11.91 -4.42 -16.22
CA THR A 265 -10.48 -4.34 -16.48
C THR A 265 -9.96 -2.93 -16.29
N PHE A 266 -8.73 -2.82 -15.79
CA PHE A 266 -7.95 -1.60 -15.87
C PHE A 266 -6.58 -1.90 -16.48
N PRO A 267 -6.12 -1.18 -17.51
CA PRO A 267 -6.88 -0.20 -18.29
C PRO A 267 -8.09 -0.86 -18.99
N CYS A 268 -9.22 -0.16 -19.05
CA CYS A 268 -10.36 -0.55 -19.89
C CYS A 268 -10.19 -0.02 -21.32
N GLN A 269 -11.04 -0.47 -22.24
CA GLN A 269 -10.98 -0.04 -23.64
C GLN A 269 -11.04 1.50 -23.76
N GLY A 270 -10.09 2.08 -24.48
CA GLY A 270 -10.04 3.52 -24.76
C GLY A 270 -9.33 4.37 -23.70
N VAL A 271 -8.86 3.79 -22.59
CA VAL A 271 -8.00 4.49 -21.64
C VAL A 271 -6.70 4.91 -22.31
N THR A 272 -6.25 6.14 -22.03
CA THR A 272 -4.99 6.70 -22.52
C THR A 272 -4.16 7.25 -21.36
N GLY A 273 -2.89 7.54 -21.60
CA GLY A 273 -2.00 8.12 -20.59
C GLY A 273 -1.47 7.14 -19.54
N VAL A 274 -1.71 5.83 -19.70
CA VAL A 274 -1.13 4.80 -18.82
C VAL A 274 0.32 4.53 -19.28
N PRO A 275 1.28 4.38 -18.35
CA PRO A 275 2.67 4.10 -18.71
C PRO A 275 2.82 2.80 -19.51
N TYR A 276 3.66 2.84 -20.54
CA TYR A 276 3.86 1.69 -21.44
C TYR A 276 4.86 0.66 -20.92
N LYS A 277 5.64 1.00 -19.88
CA LYS A 277 6.74 0.17 -19.36
C LYS A 277 7.05 0.47 -17.90
N SER A 278 7.40 -0.57 -17.14
CA SER A 278 8.15 -0.47 -15.88
C SER A 278 9.34 -1.42 -15.89
N THR A 279 10.34 -1.13 -15.07
CA THR A 279 11.52 -1.99 -14.82
C THR A 279 11.69 -2.33 -13.34
N SER A 280 10.81 -1.83 -12.46
CA SER A 280 10.95 -1.96 -11.02
C SER A 280 9.59 -2.05 -10.34
N GLU A 281 9.50 -3.00 -9.42
CA GLU A 281 8.39 -3.21 -8.49
C GLU A 281 8.90 -4.14 -7.38
N SER A 282 8.36 -3.97 -6.18
CA SER A 282 8.65 -4.83 -5.04
C SER A 282 7.35 -5.50 -4.56
N PRO A 283 7.25 -6.84 -4.57
CA PRO A 283 8.21 -7.77 -5.16
C PRO A 283 8.26 -7.65 -6.69
N THR A 284 9.36 -8.08 -7.30
CA THR A 284 9.47 -8.13 -8.77
C THR A 284 8.55 -9.24 -9.30
N PRO A 285 7.70 -8.96 -10.32
CA PRO A 285 6.82 -9.96 -10.89
C PRO A 285 7.58 -11.15 -11.48
N PRO A 286 7.02 -12.38 -11.44
CA PRO A 286 7.68 -13.53 -12.05
C PRO A 286 7.72 -13.41 -13.58
N ASN A 287 8.69 -14.08 -14.21
CA ASN A 287 8.82 -14.16 -15.67
C ASN A 287 8.99 -12.82 -16.40
N VAL A 288 9.50 -11.79 -15.73
CA VAL A 288 9.94 -10.53 -16.36
C VAL A 288 11.45 -10.55 -16.56
N SER A 289 11.94 -9.67 -17.45
CA SER A 289 13.37 -9.52 -17.72
C SER A 289 13.88 -8.18 -17.19
N ASN A 290 15.21 -8.00 -17.18
CA ASN A 290 15.83 -6.72 -16.80
C ASN A 290 15.46 -5.56 -17.74
N SER A 291 14.96 -5.84 -18.95
CA SER A 291 14.44 -4.78 -19.83
C SER A 291 13.05 -4.28 -19.43
N GLY A 292 12.45 -4.85 -18.37
CA GLY A 292 11.14 -4.49 -17.86
C GLY A 292 9.99 -5.30 -18.44
N TRP A 293 8.78 -4.84 -18.17
CA TRP A 293 7.51 -5.37 -18.66
C TRP A 293 6.65 -4.24 -19.24
N GLY A 294 5.66 -4.60 -20.07
CA GLY A 294 4.70 -3.67 -20.65
C GLY A 294 3.58 -3.28 -19.68
N THR A 295 2.63 -2.46 -20.13
CA THR A 295 1.47 -2.08 -19.33
C THR A 295 0.70 -3.31 -18.82
N PRO A 296 0.49 -3.47 -17.50
CA PRO A 296 -0.31 -4.55 -16.95
C PRO A 296 -1.80 -4.34 -17.24
N VAL A 297 -2.55 -5.45 -17.29
CA VAL A 297 -4.02 -5.44 -17.31
C VAL A 297 -4.51 -6.11 -16.04
N VAL A 298 -5.15 -5.33 -15.19
CA VAL A 298 -5.82 -5.79 -13.98
C VAL A 298 -7.21 -6.25 -14.35
N VAL A 299 -7.62 -7.41 -13.84
CA VAL A 299 -8.99 -7.93 -13.97
C VAL A 299 -9.59 -8.07 -12.57
N MET A 300 -10.73 -7.42 -12.35
CA MET A 300 -11.44 -7.44 -11.06
C MET A 300 -12.82 -8.06 -11.26
N GLY A 301 -13.02 -9.22 -10.63
CA GLY A 301 -14.29 -9.96 -10.64
C GLY A 301 -15.31 -9.40 -9.65
N ASN A 302 -16.48 -10.05 -9.59
CA ASN A 302 -17.34 -9.89 -8.41
C ASN A 302 -16.69 -10.59 -7.20
N THR A 303 -16.94 -10.03 -6.02
CA THR A 303 -16.77 -10.71 -4.73
C THR A 303 -18.10 -11.28 -4.30
#